data_AF-A0A522SIW6-F1
#
_entry.id   AF-A0A522SIW6-F1
#
_cell.length_a   1.000
_cell.length_b   1.000
_cell.length_c   1.000
_cell.angle_alpha   90.00
_cell.angle_beta   90.00
_cell.angle_gamma   90.00
#
_symmetry.space_group_name_H-M   'P 1'
#
loop_
_entity.id
_entity.type
_entity.pdbx_description
1 polymer ?
#
loop_
_entity_poly.entity_id
_entity_poly.type
_entity_poly.pdbx_seq_one_letter_code
_entity_poly.pdbx_strand_id
1 'polypeptide(L)'
;MLIVLAFLTIDSYRYIAHGGINVPDYDVINQKIGYAYDWNRHADVPVIGGEQPLFGKKVSEPEAADLMLKGKLVIQSRNCMNCHTIFGNGAYYGPDLTKSWLDPAWHQIWMPMTGKSTQEEAMVEFLMHPDKYPTWNRRMPNLNIDEDEARATVAYLKWLSSVDTNGFPAGFGRSVPNGQ
;
A
#
# COMPACT_ATOMS: atom_id res chain seq x y z
N MET A 1 30.76 9.90 19.13
CA MET A 1 29.44 10.10 18.50
C MET A 1 29.36 9.48 17.11
N LEU A 2 30.28 9.79 16.17
CA LEU A 2 30.23 9.25 14.80
C LEU A 2 30.20 7.71 14.70
N ILE A 3 30.97 7.01 15.54
CA ILE A 3 30.99 5.54 15.57
C ILE A 3 29.62 4.96 15.93
N VAL A 4 28.96 5.53 16.95
CA VAL A 4 27.62 5.09 17.38
C VAL A 4 26.60 5.32 16.27
N LEU A 5 26.65 6.46 15.59
CA LEU A 5 25.76 6.75 14.47
C LEU A 5 25.97 5.77 13.32
N ALA A 6 27.21 5.43 12.98
CA ALA A 6 27.50 4.44 11.94
C ALA A 6 26.90 3.06 12.27
N PHE A 7 27.04 2.60 13.52
CA PHE A 7 26.42 1.34 13.95
C PHE A 7 24.90 1.40 13.90
N LEU A 8 24.28 2.47 14.38
CA LEU A 8 22.82 2.63 14.33
C LEU A 8 22.30 2.71 12.89
N THR A 9 23.06 3.31 11.96
CA THR A 9 22.71 3.32 10.53
C THR A 9 22.75 1.91 9.95
N ILE A 10 23.82 1.15 10.19
CA ILE A 10 23.93 -0.24 9.70
C ILE A 10 22.79 -1.10 10.27
N ASP A 11 22.52 -0.97 11.56
CA ASP A 11 21.44 -1.70 12.22
C ASP A 11 20.07 -1.34 11.63
N SER A 12 19.76 -0.05 11.54
CA SER A 12 18.50 0.43 10.93
C SER A 12 18.33 -0.05 9.49
N TYR A 13 19.42 -0.03 8.71
CA TYR A 13 19.39 -0.46 7.31
C TYR A 13 18.97 -1.93 7.16
N ARG A 14 19.34 -2.81 8.09
CA ARG A 14 18.91 -4.23 8.08
C ARG A 14 17.41 -4.39 8.22
N TYR A 15 16.73 -3.45 8.87
CA TYR A 15 15.28 -3.46 9.00
C TYR A 15 14.58 -2.82 7.81
N ILE A 16 15.07 -1.67 7.33
CA ILE A 16 14.34 -0.81 6.38
C ILE A 16 14.76 -0.97 4.92
N ALA A 17 15.86 -1.66 4.63
CA ALA A 17 16.25 -1.95 3.24
C ALA A 17 15.29 -2.96 2.62
N HIS A 18 15.07 -2.86 1.30
CA HIS A 18 14.39 -3.91 0.54
C HIS A 18 15.11 -5.26 0.73
N GLY A 19 14.32 -6.32 0.98
CA GLY A 19 14.83 -7.64 1.38
C GLY A 19 15.30 -7.68 2.85
N GLY A 20 15.08 -6.62 3.61
CA GLY A 20 15.38 -6.50 5.02
C GLY A 20 14.33 -7.15 5.91
N ILE A 21 14.53 -7.08 7.23
CA ILE A 21 13.69 -7.77 8.22
C ILE A 21 12.23 -7.32 8.13
N ASN A 22 11.99 -6.02 7.94
CA ASN A 22 10.64 -5.45 7.93
C ASN A 22 10.11 -5.16 6.52
N VAL A 23 10.96 -5.25 5.49
CA VAL A 23 10.61 -4.84 4.13
C VAL A 23 10.83 -6.03 3.19
N PRO A 24 9.75 -6.73 2.81
CA PRO A 24 9.86 -7.89 1.93
C PRO A 24 10.45 -7.56 0.56
N ASP A 25 10.85 -8.60 -0.15
CA ASP A 25 11.22 -8.51 -1.56
C ASP A 25 10.04 -8.05 -2.42
N TYR A 26 10.33 -7.45 -3.57
CA TYR A 26 9.30 -6.83 -4.41
C TYR A 26 8.34 -7.86 -5.03
N ASP A 27 8.79 -9.10 -5.22
CA ASP A 27 7.99 -10.19 -5.75
C ASP A 27 6.95 -10.73 -4.75
N VAL A 28 6.91 -10.24 -3.50
CA VAL A 28 5.82 -10.48 -2.52
C VAL A 28 4.45 -10.08 -3.07
N ILE A 29 4.39 -9.21 -4.09
CA ILE A 29 3.15 -8.87 -4.80
C ILE A 29 2.51 -10.06 -5.53
N ASN A 30 3.26 -11.16 -5.70
CA ASN A 30 2.75 -12.44 -6.18
C ASN A 30 2.03 -13.24 -5.08
N GLN A 31 2.00 -12.77 -3.84
CA GLN A 31 1.40 -13.45 -2.70
C GLN A 31 0.17 -12.70 -2.18
N LYS A 32 -0.65 -13.43 -1.43
CA LYS A 32 -1.74 -12.83 -0.67
C LYS A 32 -1.16 -12.06 0.50
N ILE A 33 -1.55 -10.80 0.64
CA ILE A 33 -1.15 -9.95 1.75
C ILE A 33 -2.36 -9.78 2.67
N GLY A 34 -2.16 -10.02 3.95
CA GLY A 34 -3.11 -9.74 5.03
C GLY A 34 -2.47 -8.88 6.10
N TYR A 35 -3.26 -8.54 7.11
CA TYR A 35 -2.81 -7.79 8.29
C TYR A 35 -3.62 -8.27 9.49
N ALA A 36 -2.94 -8.68 10.55
CA ALA A 36 -3.56 -9.30 11.71
C ALA A 36 -2.81 -8.94 12.98
N TYR A 37 -3.51 -9.01 14.11
CA TYR A 37 -2.89 -8.78 15.41
C TYR A 37 -2.04 -9.97 15.83
N ASP A 38 -0.76 -9.72 16.11
CA ASP A 38 0.17 -10.68 16.70
C ASP A 38 0.21 -10.48 18.23
N TRP A 39 -0.26 -11.49 18.96
CA TRP A 39 -0.34 -11.47 20.43
C TRP A 39 1.03 -11.54 21.12
N ASN A 40 2.06 -12.06 20.47
CA ASN A 40 3.41 -12.06 21.03
C ASN A 40 4.02 -10.66 20.90
N ARG A 41 3.82 -10.02 19.75
CA ARG A 41 4.34 -8.67 19.47
C ARG A 41 3.48 -7.53 20.01
N HIS A 42 2.24 -7.83 20.42
CA HIS A 42 1.25 -6.85 20.86
C HIS A 42 1.00 -5.75 19.81
N ALA A 43 0.99 -6.13 18.54
CA ALA A 43 0.96 -5.22 17.40
C ALA A 43 0.21 -5.82 16.22
N ASP A 44 -0.38 -4.99 15.37
CA ASP A 44 -0.84 -5.43 14.06
C ASP A 44 0.35 -5.59 13.11
N VAL A 45 0.41 -6.73 12.41
CA VAL A 45 1.55 -7.11 11.57
C VAL A 45 1.07 -7.66 10.22
N PRO A 46 1.86 -7.48 9.14
CA PRO A 46 1.54 -8.09 7.85
C PRO A 46 1.57 -9.62 7.94
N VAL A 47 0.63 -10.26 7.26
CA VAL A 47 0.55 -11.72 7.13
C VAL A 47 0.71 -12.07 5.66
N ILE A 48 1.81 -12.75 5.33
CA ILE A 48 2.09 -13.19 3.96
C ILE A 48 1.52 -14.59 3.76
N GLY A 49 0.59 -14.71 2.82
CA GLY A 49 -0.12 -15.94 2.49
C GLY A 49 0.39 -16.63 1.22
N GLY A 50 -0.44 -17.53 0.69
CA GLY A 50 -0.13 -18.27 -0.54
C GLY A 50 -0.13 -17.41 -1.81
N GLU A 51 0.06 -18.06 -2.96
CA GLU A 51 0.16 -17.39 -4.27
C GLU A 51 -1.13 -16.65 -4.63
N GLN A 52 -0.99 -15.37 -4.97
CA GLN A 52 -2.03 -14.47 -5.48
C GLN A 52 -1.38 -13.49 -6.46
N PRO A 53 -1.19 -13.88 -7.73
CA PRO A 53 -0.55 -13.04 -8.74
C PRO A 53 -1.37 -11.79 -9.02
N LEU A 54 -0.71 -10.64 -9.09
CA LEU A 54 -1.37 -9.38 -9.44
C LEU A 54 -1.79 -9.40 -10.91
N PHE A 55 -3.03 -9.00 -11.22
CA PHE A 55 -3.58 -9.02 -12.58
C PHE A 55 -3.50 -10.39 -13.27
N GLY A 56 -3.50 -11.49 -12.50
CA GLY A 56 -3.44 -12.85 -13.03
C GLY A 56 -2.09 -13.27 -13.64
N LYS A 57 -1.06 -12.41 -13.57
CA LYS A 57 0.29 -12.72 -14.05
C LYS A 57 1.27 -12.72 -12.88
N LYS A 58 1.99 -13.83 -12.71
CA LYS A 58 3.15 -13.89 -11.81
C LYS A 58 4.30 -13.12 -12.44
N VAL A 59 4.93 -12.25 -11.67
CA VAL A 59 6.09 -11.47 -12.11
C VAL A 59 7.37 -12.01 -11.47
N SER A 60 8.47 -11.95 -12.20
CA SER A 60 9.80 -12.14 -11.64
C SER A 60 10.21 -10.98 -10.74
N GLU A 61 11.22 -11.17 -9.91
CA GLU A 61 11.76 -10.13 -9.04
C GLU A 61 12.24 -8.87 -9.80
N PRO A 62 12.94 -8.97 -10.95
CA PRO A 62 13.28 -7.79 -11.74
C PRO A 62 12.06 -7.05 -12.31
N GLU A 63 11.07 -7.79 -12.82
CA GLU A 63 9.80 -7.19 -13.29
C GLU A 63 9.06 -6.48 -12.13
N ALA A 64 9.07 -7.08 -10.93
CA ALA A 64 8.49 -6.46 -9.74
C ALA A 64 9.25 -5.19 -9.34
N ALA A 65 10.58 -5.17 -9.44
CA ALA A 65 11.39 -3.99 -9.17
C ALA A 65 11.06 -2.83 -10.13
N ASP A 66 10.87 -3.10 -11.42
CA ASP A 66 10.44 -2.10 -12.40
C ASP A 66 9.06 -1.52 -12.06
N LEU A 67 8.12 -2.38 -11.63
CA LEU A 67 6.80 -1.95 -11.15
C LEU A 67 6.92 -1.06 -9.91
N MET A 68 7.78 -1.41 -8.95
CA MET A 68 7.98 -0.60 -7.74
C MET A 68 8.56 0.77 -8.06
N LEU A 69 9.56 0.81 -8.95
CA LEU A 69 10.16 2.06 -9.39
C LEU A 69 9.12 2.95 -10.07
N LYS A 70 8.35 2.41 -11.02
CA LYS A 70 7.31 3.15 -11.74
C LYS A 70 6.20 3.63 -10.80
N GLY A 71 5.66 2.76 -9.96
CA GLY A 71 4.61 3.11 -9.00
C GLY A 71 5.05 4.18 -8.00
N LYS A 72 6.27 4.07 -7.49
CA LYS A 72 6.86 5.11 -6.61
C LYS A 72 7.00 6.46 -7.33
N LEU A 73 7.47 6.46 -8.58
CA LEU A 73 7.59 7.68 -9.38
C LEU A 73 6.23 8.32 -9.67
N VAL A 74 5.18 7.53 -9.90
CA VAL A 74 3.81 8.05 -10.05
C VAL A 74 3.36 8.74 -8.76
N ILE A 75 3.50 8.09 -7.60
CA ILE A 75 3.16 8.66 -6.29
C ILE A 75 3.87 10.00 -6.04
N GLN A 76 5.16 10.07 -6.37
CA GLN A 76 5.97 11.26 -6.19
C GLN A 76 5.62 12.37 -7.19
N SER A 77 5.54 12.03 -8.48
CA SER A 77 5.29 13.02 -9.55
C SER A 77 3.87 13.58 -9.55
N ARG A 78 2.88 12.81 -9.07
CA ARG A 78 1.49 13.26 -8.92
C ARG A 78 1.17 13.81 -7.53
N ASN A 79 2.20 13.96 -6.68
CA ASN A 79 2.13 14.61 -5.38
C ASN A 79 1.06 14.00 -4.44
N CYS A 80 0.90 12.68 -4.44
CA CYS A 80 -0.15 12.00 -3.68
C CYS A 80 -0.07 12.32 -2.18
N MET A 81 1.15 12.48 -1.64
CA MET A 81 1.39 12.81 -0.23
C MET A 81 0.95 14.23 0.17
N ASN A 82 0.61 15.11 -0.77
CA ASN A 82 0.03 16.42 -0.47
C ASN A 82 -1.46 16.35 -0.11
N CYS A 83 -2.09 15.19 -0.31
CA CYS A 83 -3.42 14.90 0.21
C CYS A 83 -3.42 13.74 1.19
N HIS A 84 -2.62 12.70 0.94
CA HIS A 84 -2.60 11.46 1.71
C HIS A 84 -1.37 11.38 2.62
N THR A 85 -1.43 10.48 3.60
CA THR A 85 -0.24 10.00 4.29
C THR A 85 0.25 8.67 3.73
N ILE A 86 1.56 8.43 3.78
CA ILE A 86 2.22 7.14 3.58
C ILE A 86 3.14 6.92 4.78
N PHE A 87 3.02 5.79 5.46
CA PHE A 87 3.62 5.54 6.77
C PHE A 87 3.28 6.64 7.79
N GLY A 88 2.07 7.21 7.73
CA GLY A 88 1.66 8.33 8.59
C GLY A 88 2.29 9.69 8.25
N ASN A 89 3.13 9.77 7.22
CA ASN A 89 3.79 11.01 6.77
C ASN A 89 3.07 11.57 5.53
N GLY A 90 2.74 12.86 5.53
CA GLY A 90 2.06 13.52 4.41
C GLY A 90 0.97 14.48 4.91
N ALA A 91 -0.10 14.61 4.14
CA ALA A 91 -1.25 15.46 4.47
C ALA A 91 -2.47 14.65 4.91
N TYR A 92 -3.44 15.33 5.54
CA TYR A 92 -4.58 14.71 6.21
C TYR A 92 -5.92 14.93 5.46
N TYR A 93 -5.87 15.22 4.16
CA TYR A 93 -7.06 15.44 3.34
C TYR A 93 -7.66 14.10 2.85
N GLY A 94 -6.82 13.18 2.39
CA GLY A 94 -7.17 11.82 2.02
C GLY A 94 -6.82 10.81 3.13
N PRO A 95 -7.29 9.55 3.00
CA PRO A 95 -6.91 8.47 3.90
C PRO A 95 -5.43 8.09 3.77
N ASP A 96 -4.88 7.44 4.80
CA ASP A 96 -3.53 6.88 4.77
C ASP A 96 -3.43 5.73 3.75
N LEU A 97 -2.38 5.73 2.93
CA LEU A 97 -2.21 4.78 1.83
C LEU A 97 -1.38 3.55 2.21
N THR A 98 -0.79 3.50 3.42
CA THR A 98 0.15 2.45 3.85
C THR A 98 -0.43 1.05 3.73
N LYS A 99 -1.70 0.89 4.12
CA LYS A 99 -2.44 -0.38 4.04
C LYS A 99 -3.63 -0.28 3.08
N SER A 100 -3.60 0.64 2.12
CA SER A 100 -4.75 0.90 1.24
C SER A 100 -5.17 -0.31 0.41
N TRP A 101 -4.24 -1.18 0.02
CA TRP A 101 -4.56 -2.46 -0.63
C TRP A 101 -5.46 -3.37 0.23
N LEU A 102 -5.44 -3.22 1.55
CA LEU A 102 -6.19 -4.06 2.48
C LEU A 102 -7.53 -3.43 2.90
N ASP A 103 -7.88 -2.26 2.37
CA ASP A 103 -9.10 -1.56 2.76
C ASP A 103 -10.35 -2.38 2.33
N PRO A 104 -11.24 -2.76 3.27
CA PRO A 104 -12.46 -3.50 2.94
C PRO A 104 -13.39 -2.72 2.00
N ALA A 105 -13.25 -1.40 1.90
CA ALA A 105 -13.99 -0.57 0.96
C ALA A 105 -13.77 -0.98 -0.50
N TRP A 106 -12.65 -1.62 -0.87
CA TRP A 106 -12.45 -2.11 -2.24
C TRP A 106 -13.55 -3.09 -2.64
N HIS A 107 -13.86 -4.04 -1.78
CA HIS A 107 -14.88 -5.06 -2.06
C HIS A 107 -16.30 -4.52 -1.83
N GLN A 108 -16.49 -3.67 -0.82
CA GLN A 108 -17.82 -3.22 -0.40
C GLN A 108 -18.35 -2.02 -1.20
N ILE A 109 -17.45 -1.16 -1.70
CA ILE A 109 -17.79 0.14 -2.28
C ILE A 109 -17.20 0.26 -3.69
N TRP A 110 -15.88 0.13 -3.82
CA TRP A 110 -15.18 0.54 -5.03
C TRP A 110 -15.35 -0.42 -6.21
N MET A 111 -15.36 -1.73 -5.98
CA MET A 111 -15.64 -2.72 -7.03
C MET A 111 -17.06 -2.53 -7.63
N PRO A 112 -18.14 -2.44 -6.82
CA PRO A 112 -19.46 -2.07 -7.35
C PRO A 112 -19.50 -0.72 -8.08
N MET A 113 -18.83 0.30 -7.53
CA MET A 113 -18.85 1.66 -8.06
C MET A 113 -18.09 1.80 -9.39
N THR A 114 -16.98 1.06 -9.54
CA THR A 114 -16.18 1.01 -10.78
C THR A 114 -16.71 0.01 -11.79
N GLY A 115 -17.61 -0.90 -11.38
CA GLY A 115 -18.14 -1.97 -12.22
C GLY A 115 -17.11 -3.06 -12.55
N LYS A 116 -16.00 -3.14 -11.80
CA LYS A 116 -14.93 -4.13 -12.02
C LYS A 116 -15.12 -5.36 -11.14
N SER A 117 -14.70 -6.52 -11.65
CA SER A 117 -14.86 -7.82 -11.00
C SER A 117 -13.71 -8.20 -10.07
N THR A 118 -12.60 -7.47 -10.10
CA THR A 118 -11.44 -7.70 -9.23
C THR A 118 -11.04 -6.40 -8.54
N GLN A 119 -10.40 -6.51 -7.37
CA GLN A 119 -9.89 -5.36 -6.63
C GLN A 119 -8.83 -4.62 -7.45
N GLU A 120 -7.94 -5.35 -8.11
CA GLU A 120 -6.86 -4.77 -8.90
C GLU A 120 -7.39 -3.87 -10.01
N GLU A 121 -8.39 -4.34 -10.77
CA GLU A 121 -8.98 -3.58 -11.86
C GLU A 121 -9.84 -2.41 -11.33
N ALA A 122 -10.49 -2.58 -10.17
CA ALA A 122 -11.20 -1.48 -9.51
C ALA A 122 -10.24 -0.35 -9.07
N MET A 123 -9.07 -0.70 -8.53
CA MET A 123 -8.05 0.27 -8.16
C MET A 123 -7.48 0.99 -9.40
N VAL A 124 -7.23 0.26 -10.49
CA VAL A 124 -6.76 0.85 -11.76
C VAL A 124 -7.79 1.86 -12.29
N GLU A 125 -9.07 1.47 -12.39
CA GLU A 125 -10.14 2.35 -12.85
C GLU A 125 -10.28 3.60 -11.96
N PHE A 126 -10.22 3.41 -10.64
CA PHE A 126 -10.27 4.52 -9.68
C PHE A 126 -9.11 5.50 -9.90
N LEU A 127 -7.88 5.00 -10.08
CA LEU A 127 -6.70 5.86 -10.25
C LEU A 127 -6.72 6.63 -11.58
N MET A 128 -7.26 6.04 -12.65
CA MET A 128 -7.40 6.71 -13.95
C MET A 128 -8.52 7.75 -13.97
N HIS A 129 -9.58 7.54 -13.18
CA HIS A 129 -10.78 8.38 -13.17
C HIS A 129 -11.27 8.76 -11.76
N PRO A 130 -10.40 9.29 -10.88
CA PRO A 130 -10.75 9.51 -9.47
C PRO A 130 -11.82 10.58 -9.28
N ASP A 131 -11.94 11.52 -10.21
CA ASP A 131 -12.92 12.59 -10.22
C ASP A 131 -14.37 12.10 -10.41
N LYS A 132 -14.55 10.89 -10.95
CA LYS A 132 -15.85 10.22 -11.08
C LYS A 132 -16.36 9.61 -9.78
N TYR A 133 -15.52 9.54 -8.74
CA TYR A 133 -15.79 8.82 -7.50
C TYR A 133 -15.68 9.70 -6.25
N PRO A 134 -16.41 10.84 -6.16
CA PRO A 134 -16.28 11.76 -5.04
C PRO A 134 -16.83 11.17 -3.74
N THR A 135 -16.03 11.23 -2.68
CA THR A 135 -16.48 10.91 -1.31
C THR A 135 -16.95 12.18 -0.62
N TRP A 136 -18.27 12.41 -0.66
CA TRP A 136 -18.91 13.59 -0.05
C TRP A 136 -18.34 14.91 -0.60
N ASN A 137 -17.77 15.73 0.28
CA ASN A 137 -17.18 17.02 -0.04
C ASN A 137 -15.70 16.94 -0.43
N ARG A 138 -15.06 15.78 -0.25
CA ARG A 138 -13.65 15.58 -0.60
C ARG A 138 -13.53 14.96 -1.99
N ARG A 139 -12.65 15.52 -2.82
CA ARG A 139 -12.45 15.08 -4.21
C ARG A 139 -10.98 14.84 -4.48
N MET A 140 -10.67 13.69 -5.06
CA MET A 140 -9.38 13.44 -5.67
C MET A 140 -9.43 13.97 -7.11
N PRO A 141 -8.53 14.88 -7.51
CA PRO A 141 -8.53 15.44 -8.87
C PRO A 141 -8.08 14.38 -9.88
N ASN A 142 -8.44 14.57 -11.15
CA ASN A 142 -7.86 13.77 -12.22
C ASN A 142 -6.39 14.15 -12.41
N LEU A 143 -5.49 13.20 -12.16
CA LEU A 143 -4.04 13.39 -12.20
C LEU A 143 -3.43 12.94 -13.55
N ASN A 144 -4.28 12.62 -14.53
CA ASN A 144 -3.92 12.06 -15.83
C ASN A 144 -2.97 10.87 -15.69
N ILE A 145 -3.35 9.92 -14.82
CA ILE A 145 -2.64 8.66 -14.64
C ILE A 145 -3.10 7.71 -15.76
N ASP A 146 -2.17 7.20 -16.55
CA ASP A 146 -2.48 6.19 -17.58
C ASP A 146 -2.61 4.78 -16.99
N GLU A 147 -3.05 3.81 -17.80
CA GLU A 147 -3.28 2.44 -17.31
C GLU A 147 -2.00 1.78 -16.78
N ASP A 148 -0.86 1.99 -17.43
CA ASP A 148 0.40 1.37 -17.01
C ASP A 148 0.93 2.00 -15.70
N GLU A 149 0.80 3.32 -15.56
CA GLU A 149 1.07 4.07 -14.33
C GLU A 149 0.14 3.60 -13.20
N ALA A 150 -1.15 3.41 -13.49
CA ALA A 150 -2.13 2.93 -12.52
C ALA A 150 -1.80 1.51 -12.06
N ARG A 151 -1.54 0.57 -12.98
CA ARG A 151 -1.17 -0.82 -12.66
C ARG A 151 0.10 -0.88 -11.79
N ALA A 152 1.12 -0.08 -12.13
CA ALA A 152 2.34 0.02 -11.33
C ALA A 152 2.09 0.62 -9.93
N THR A 153 1.20 1.62 -9.84
CA THR A 153 0.80 2.22 -8.55
C THR A 153 0.06 1.20 -7.68
N VAL A 154 -0.85 0.41 -8.25
CA VAL A 154 -1.53 -0.69 -7.53
C VAL A 154 -0.52 -1.72 -7.03
N ALA A 155 0.44 -2.12 -7.87
CA ALA A 155 1.52 -3.03 -7.45
C ALA A 155 2.31 -2.45 -6.26
N TYR A 156 2.67 -1.17 -6.33
CA TYR A 156 3.37 -0.49 -5.25
C TYR A 156 2.56 -0.42 -3.96
N LEU A 157 1.26 -0.11 -4.02
CA LEU A 157 0.38 -0.07 -2.84
C LEU A 157 0.15 -1.47 -2.23
N LYS A 158 0.10 -2.51 -3.07
CA LYS A 158 0.09 -3.91 -2.62
C LYS A 158 1.37 -4.23 -1.85
N TRP A 159 2.55 -3.98 -2.43
CA TRP A 159 3.84 -4.18 -1.76
C TRP A 159 3.95 -3.36 -0.47
N LEU A 160 3.55 -2.09 -0.48
CA LEU A 160 3.57 -1.20 0.69
C LEU A 160 2.78 -1.80 1.86
N SER A 161 1.68 -2.49 1.55
CA SER A 161 0.84 -3.15 2.55
C SER A 161 1.50 -4.38 3.18
N SER A 162 2.53 -4.97 2.55
CA SER A 162 3.35 -6.06 3.11
C SER A 162 4.42 -5.59 4.09
N VAL A 163 4.77 -4.29 4.10
CA VAL A 163 5.83 -3.76 4.95
C VAL A 163 5.43 -3.84 6.43
N ASP A 164 6.32 -4.37 7.26
CA ASP A 164 6.15 -4.43 8.71
C ASP A 164 6.54 -3.09 9.34
N THR A 165 5.51 -2.34 9.66
CA THR A 165 5.54 -1.00 10.21
C THR A 165 5.42 -1.00 11.74
N ASN A 166 5.74 -2.13 12.40
CA ASN A 166 5.76 -2.29 13.85
C ASN A 166 4.44 -1.89 14.53
N GLY A 167 3.30 -2.29 13.96
CA GLY A 167 1.98 -2.01 14.53
C GLY A 167 1.23 -0.84 13.89
N PHE A 168 1.82 -0.10 12.95
CA PHE A 168 1.13 1.00 12.26
C PHE A 168 0.47 0.55 10.93
N PRO A 169 -0.77 0.96 10.62
CA PRO A 169 -1.73 1.58 11.50
C PRO A 169 -2.28 0.57 12.51
N ALA A 170 -2.59 1.05 13.72
CA ALA A 170 -3.19 0.23 14.76
C ALA A 170 -4.70 0.07 14.53
N GLY A 171 -5.24 -1.13 14.81
CA GLY A 171 -6.68 -1.40 14.73
C GLY A 171 -7.24 -1.42 13.30
N PHE A 172 -6.38 -1.53 12.29
CA PHE A 172 -6.80 -1.54 10.89
C PHE A 172 -7.75 -2.71 10.58
N GLY A 173 -8.90 -2.42 9.97
CA GLY A 173 -9.91 -3.42 9.62
C GLY A 173 -10.68 -4.01 10.81
N ARG A 174 -10.37 -3.62 12.05
CA ARG A 174 -11.20 -3.94 13.22
C ARG A 174 -12.29 -2.88 13.33
N SER A 175 -13.55 -3.28 13.22
CA SER A 175 -14.65 -2.45 13.71
C SER A 175 -14.39 -2.21 15.19
N VAL A 176 -14.15 -0.95 15.57
CA VAL A 176 -14.10 -0.58 16.98
C VAL A 176 -15.42 -1.03 17.59
N PRO A 177 -15.45 -1.92 18.59
CA PRO A 177 -16.68 -2.20 19.29
C PRO A 177 -17.17 -0.86 19.85
N ASN A 178 -18.40 -0.44 19.50
CA ASN A 178 -19.03 0.73 20.09
C ASN A 178 -18.96 0.60 21.62
N GLY A 179 -18.13 1.39 22.31
CA GLY A 179 -18.12 1.44 23.77
C GLY A 179 -16.76 1.56 24.48
N GLN A 180 -15.89 2.48 24.06
CA GLN A 180 -14.94 3.14 24.96
C GLN A 180 -15.05 4.65 24.79
#